data_AF-A0A535UYH1-F1
#
_entry.id   AF-A0A535UYH1-F1
#
_cell.length_a   1.000
_cell.length_b   1.000
_cell.length_c   1.000
_cell.angle_alpha   90.00
_cell.angle_beta   90.00
_cell.angle_gamma   90.00
#
_symmetry.space_group_name_H-M   'P 1'
#
loop_
_entity.id
_entity.type
_entity.pdbx_description
1 polymer ?
#
loop_
_entity_poly.entity_id
_entity_poly.type
_entity_poly.pdbx_seq_one_letter_code
_entity_poly.pdbx_strand_id
1 'polypeptide(L)'
;MKLLQRSVGQIIILLLSLAGIAITVYLTTVHYENVPLICSSHGVVDCGLVLASSYSVVPGTTIPITIPGLCWCLASAALAIIGWRFVAQRRWINTLQFIWSLAGLLAVLYLVYAEIVRLHTICAWCTALHVIILIIFLITLLQLQQARAEEPEESGTLLDEEPALTTMRNQT
;
A
#
# COMPACT_ATOMS: atom_id res chain seq x y z
N MET A 1 7.99 21.95 -11.26
CA MET A 1 6.69 21.22 -11.26
C MET A 1 6.74 19.88 -10.51
N LYS A 2 7.76 19.02 -10.70
CA LYS A 2 7.87 17.71 -10.03
C LYS A 2 7.83 17.75 -8.49
N LEU A 3 8.40 18.78 -7.86
CA LEU A 3 8.37 18.97 -6.40
C LEU A 3 6.96 19.29 -5.87
N LEU A 4 6.19 20.10 -6.62
CA LEU A 4 4.81 20.46 -6.25
C LEU A 4 3.88 19.25 -6.34
N GLN A 5 4.01 18.46 -7.41
CA GLN A 5 3.23 17.24 -7.62
C GLN A 5 3.54 16.14 -6.57
N ARG A 6 4.80 16.08 -6.10
CA ARG A 6 5.22 15.18 -5.00
C ARG A 6 4.68 15.62 -3.64
N SER A 7 4.63 16.91 -3.34
CA SER A 7 4.03 17.42 -2.09
C SER A 7 2.51 17.23 -2.06
N VAL A 8 1.84 17.44 -3.20
CA VAL A 8 0.41 17.16 -3.36
C VAL A 8 0.12 15.67 -3.14
N GLY A 9 0.95 14.77 -3.67
CA GLY A 9 0.80 13.32 -3.45
C GLY A 9 0.86 12.93 -1.97
N GLN A 10 1.76 13.50 -1.19
CA GLN A 10 1.86 13.22 0.26
C GLN A 10 0.64 13.73 1.04
N ILE A 11 0.11 14.90 0.68
CA ILE A 11 -1.14 15.44 1.27
C ILE A 11 -2.31 14.52 0.95
N ILE A 12 -2.43 14.07 -0.31
CA ILE A 12 -3.50 13.16 -0.73
C ILE A 12 -3.40 11.85 0.04
N ILE A 13 -2.22 11.24 0.15
CA ILE A 13 -2.02 10.00 0.92
C ILE A 13 -2.43 10.18 2.38
N LEU A 14 -2.10 11.33 2.99
CA LEU A 14 -2.48 11.63 4.37
C LEU A 14 -4.01 11.72 4.52
N LEU A 15 -4.69 12.48 3.65
CA LEU A 15 -6.15 12.61 3.65
C LEU A 15 -6.84 11.25 3.44
N LEU A 16 -6.34 10.46 2.48
CA LEU A 16 -6.86 9.12 2.21
C LEU A 16 -6.63 8.17 3.39
N SER A 17 -5.46 8.23 4.02
CA SER A 17 -5.16 7.42 5.20
C SER A 17 -6.07 7.79 6.37
N LEU A 18 -6.36 9.08 6.56
CA LEU A 18 -7.28 9.55 7.59
C LEU A 18 -8.71 9.05 7.35
N ALA A 19 -9.17 9.09 6.10
CA ALA A 19 -10.45 8.50 5.71
C ALA A 19 -10.48 6.98 5.94
N GLY A 20 -9.40 6.27 5.61
CA GLY A 20 -9.26 4.83 5.88
C GLY A 20 -9.28 4.49 7.37
N ILE A 21 -8.64 5.31 8.22
CA ILE A 21 -8.71 5.18 9.69
C ILE A 21 -10.16 5.36 10.15
N ALA A 22 -10.86 6.39 9.69
CA ALA A 22 -12.25 6.61 10.07
C ALA A 22 -13.15 5.40 9.69
N ILE A 23 -12.99 4.86 8.49
CA ILE A 23 -13.73 3.67 8.02
C ILE A 23 -13.42 2.44 8.87
N THR A 24 -12.14 2.15 9.10
CA THR A 24 -11.71 0.97 9.86
C THR A 24 -12.13 1.05 11.33
N VAL A 25 -12.06 2.24 11.94
CA VAL A 25 -12.59 2.49 13.29
C VAL A 25 -14.09 2.28 13.32
N TYR A 26 -14.85 2.85 12.38
CA TYR A 26 -16.29 2.68 12.28
C TYR A 26 -16.70 1.20 12.13
N LEU A 27 -16.04 0.46 11.24
CA LEU A 27 -16.30 -0.98 11.06
C LEU A 27 -15.94 -1.78 12.32
N THR A 28 -14.86 -1.41 13.01
CA THR A 28 -14.47 -2.06 14.27
C THR A 28 -15.52 -1.82 15.34
N THR A 29 -16.01 -0.59 15.51
CA THR A 29 -17.06 -0.29 16.48
C THR A 29 -18.35 -1.04 16.15
N VAL A 30 -18.73 -1.10 14.87
CA VAL A 30 -19.93 -1.83 14.43
C VAL A 30 -19.82 -3.33 14.68
N HIS A 31 -18.64 -3.91 14.45
CA HIS A 31 -18.39 -5.33 14.69
C HIS A 31 -18.50 -5.70 16.18
N TYR A 32 -18.01 -4.84 17.09
CA TYR A 32 -18.05 -5.11 18.53
C TYR A 32 -19.38 -4.75 19.20
N GLU A 33 -20.01 -3.64 18.81
CA GLU A 33 -21.23 -3.14 19.46
C GLU A 33 -22.53 -3.61 18.79
N ASN A 34 -22.46 -4.39 17.70
CA ASN A 34 -23.63 -4.87 16.93
C ASN A 34 -24.59 -3.74 16.53
N VAL A 35 -24.04 -2.55 16.27
CA VAL A 35 -24.80 -1.37 15.85
C VAL A 35 -25.31 -1.61 14.42
N PRO A 36 -26.55 -1.17 14.07
CA PRO A 36 -27.03 -1.28 12.70
C PRO A 36 -26.09 -0.58 11.71
N LEU A 37 -25.69 -1.32 10.68
CA LEU A 37 -24.81 -0.83 9.62
C LEU A 37 -25.51 0.27 8.82
N ILE A 38 -24.79 1.36 8.51
CA ILE A 38 -25.26 2.41 7.60
C ILE A 38 -25.01 1.97 6.14
N CYS A 39 -25.35 0.72 5.82
CA CYS A 39 -25.36 0.19 4.47
C CYS A 39 -26.46 -0.88 4.35
N SER A 40 -26.82 -1.20 3.11
CA SER A 40 -27.73 -2.28 2.80
C SER A 40 -27.29 -3.59 3.46
N SER A 41 -28.23 -4.27 4.12
CA SER A 41 -28.11 -5.63 4.66
C SER A 41 -28.96 -6.63 3.88
N HIS A 42 -29.28 -6.30 2.61
CA HIS A 42 -30.16 -7.12 1.77
C HIS A 42 -29.67 -7.12 0.31
N GLY A 43 -29.62 -8.30 -0.31
CA GLY A 43 -29.28 -8.46 -1.72
C GLY A 43 -27.77 -8.62 -1.98
N VAL A 44 -27.27 -8.09 -3.10
CA VAL A 44 -25.87 -8.25 -3.53
C VAL A 44 -24.89 -7.41 -2.69
N VAL A 45 -25.37 -6.30 -2.11
CA VAL A 45 -24.59 -5.45 -1.20
C VAL A 45 -25.07 -5.71 0.22
N ASP A 46 -24.32 -6.54 0.95
CA ASP A 46 -24.61 -6.91 2.34
C ASP A 46 -23.31 -6.86 3.16
N CYS A 47 -23.06 -5.72 3.79
CA CYS A 47 -21.88 -5.56 4.63
C CYS A 47 -21.97 -6.43 5.89
N GLY A 48 -23.18 -6.71 6.38
CA GLY A 48 -23.41 -7.47 7.61
C GLY A 48 -23.00 -8.93 7.43
N LEU A 49 -23.40 -9.54 6.32
CA LEU A 49 -22.98 -10.90 5.95
C LEU A 49 -21.46 -10.99 5.80
N VAL A 50 -20.84 -10.01 5.13
CA VAL A 50 -19.37 -9.99 4.93
C VAL A 50 -18.63 -9.88 6.26
N LEU A 51 -19.06 -8.98 7.16
CA LEU A 51 -18.44 -8.76 8.47
C LEU A 51 -18.67 -9.92 9.46
N ALA A 52 -19.78 -10.65 9.34
CA ALA A 52 -20.07 -11.83 10.16
C ALA A 52 -19.43 -13.12 9.61
N SER A 53 -18.93 -13.10 8.38
CA SER A 53 -18.35 -14.29 7.74
C SER A 53 -17.00 -14.69 8.34
N SER A 54 -16.61 -15.95 8.16
CA SER A 54 -15.29 -16.45 8.56
C SER A 54 -14.12 -15.79 7.79
N TYR A 55 -14.40 -14.97 6.77
CA TYR A 55 -13.39 -14.22 6.02
C TYR A 55 -13.14 -12.83 6.60
N SER A 56 -13.98 -12.37 7.53
CA SER A 56 -13.76 -11.11 8.26
C SER A 56 -12.70 -11.23 9.35
N VAL A 57 -12.18 -12.43 9.59
CA VAL A 57 -11.03 -12.69 10.45
C VAL A 57 -9.83 -13.08 9.61
N VAL A 58 -8.63 -12.70 10.06
CA VAL A 58 -7.40 -13.08 9.36
C VAL A 58 -7.26 -14.60 9.42
N PRO A 59 -7.05 -15.30 8.28
CA PRO A 59 -7.04 -16.76 8.24
C PRO A 59 -6.01 -17.33 9.22
N GLY A 60 -6.48 -18.14 10.18
CA GLY A 60 -5.66 -18.73 11.24
C GLY A 60 -5.59 -17.94 12.55
N THR A 61 -6.29 -16.80 12.66
CA THR A 61 -6.40 -16.01 13.91
C THR A 61 -7.83 -15.55 14.16
N THR A 62 -8.16 -15.22 15.41
CA THR A 62 -9.44 -14.60 15.82
C THR A 62 -9.45 -13.08 15.65
N ILE A 63 -8.47 -12.51 14.94
CA ILE A 63 -8.30 -11.06 14.80
C ILE A 63 -9.13 -10.57 13.61
N PRO A 64 -10.06 -9.61 13.81
CA PRO A 64 -10.86 -9.06 12.72
C PRO A 64 -9.95 -8.32 11.73
N ILE A 65 -10.24 -8.46 10.45
CA ILE A 65 -9.50 -7.88 9.32
C ILE A 65 -9.47 -6.34 9.34
N THR A 66 -10.34 -5.73 10.16
CA THR A 66 -10.32 -4.30 10.44
C THR A 66 -9.04 -3.84 11.14
N ILE A 67 -8.43 -4.67 11.98
CA ILE A 67 -7.18 -4.36 12.70
C ILE A 67 -5.98 -4.24 11.76
N PRO A 68 -5.66 -5.22 10.88
CA PRO A 68 -4.57 -5.06 9.92
C PRO A 68 -4.85 -3.90 8.95
N GLY A 69 -6.10 -3.65 8.55
CA GLY A 69 -6.48 -2.47 7.77
C GLY A 69 -6.20 -1.15 8.50
N LEU A 70 -6.47 -1.07 9.80
CA LEU A 70 -6.17 0.09 10.63
C LEU A 70 -4.66 0.29 10.78
N CYS A 71 -3.92 -0.75 11.14
CA CYS A 71 -2.45 -0.72 11.25
C CYS A 71 -1.82 -0.25 9.94
N TRP A 72 -2.34 -0.75 8.82
CA TRP A 72 -1.92 -0.35 7.50
C TRP A 72 -2.12 1.15 7.23
N CYS A 73 -3.31 1.69 7.54
CA CYS A 73 -3.61 3.11 7.33
C CYS A 73 -2.76 4.01 8.24
N LEU A 74 -2.56 3.61 9.50
CA LEU A 74 -1.69 4.32 10.44
C LEU A 74 -0.23 4.35 9.97
N ALA A 75 0.30 3.21 9.52
CA ALA A 75 1.64 3.15 8.97
C ALA A 75 1.76 4.02 7.71
N SER A 76 0.77 3.99 6.81
CA SER A 76 0.73 4.83 5.60
C SER A 76 0.74 6.33 5.93
N ALA A 77 -0.03 6.75 6.94
CA ALA A 77 -0.04 8.12 7.44
C ALA A 77 1.32 8.52 8.05
N ALA A 78 1.91 7.65 8.88
CA ALA A 78 3.21 7.89 9.49
C ALA A 78 4.32 8.05 8.43
N LEU A 79 4.36 7.13 7.45
CA LEU A 79 5.28 7.19 6.31
C LEU A 79 5.11 8.51 5.53
N ALA A 80 3.88 8.98 5.34
CA ALA A 80 3.62 10.24 4.65
C ALA A 80 4.16 11.47 5.42
N ILE A 81 3.97 11.50 6.74
CA ILE A 81 4.49 12.57 7.60
C ILE A 81 6.02 12.57 7.62
N ILE A 82 6.64 11.39 7.74
CA ILE A 82 8.11 11.24 7.74
C ILE A 82 8.69 11.67 6.38
N GLY A 83 8.05 11.29 5.28
CA GLY A 83 8.44 11.68 3.92
C GLY A 83 8.33 13.18 3.63
N TRP A 84 7.45 13.89 4.34
CA TRP A 84 7.41 15.36 4.34
C TRP A 84 8.57 15.94 5.16
N ARG A 85 8.77 15.44 6.39
CA ARG A 85 9.72 16.01 7.37
C ARG A 85 11.19 15.79 6.99
N PHE A 86 11.54 14.64 6.42
CA PHE A 86 12.92 14.22 6.17
C PHE A 86 13.24 14.14 4.67
N VAL A 87 13.65 15.28 4.10
CA VAL A 87 14.00 15.38 2.67
C VAL A 87 15.27 14.59 2.31
N ALA A 88 16.19 14.39 3.26
CA ALA A 88 17.49 13.72 3.02
C ALA A 88 17.38 12.19 2.82
N GLN A 89 16.44 11.51 3.47
CA GLN A 89 16.27 10.04 3.38
C GLN A 89 15.10 9.63 2.46
N ARG A 90 14.70 10.54 1.58
CA ARG A 90 13.45 10.46 0.83
C ARG A 90 13.38 9.31 -0.18
N ARG A 91 14.52 8.89 -0.74
CA ARG A 91 14.58 7.71 -1.64
C ARG A 91 14.21 6.42 -0.89
N TRP A 92 14.80 6.21 0.29
CA TRP A 92 14.49 5.04 1.12
C TRP A 92 13.03 5.02 1.57
N ILE A 93 12.50 6.18 2.00
CA ILE A 93 11.11 6.32 2.43
C ILE A 93 10.15 5.99 1.28
N ASN A 94 10.39 6.49 0.06
CA ASN A 94 9.54 6.18 -1.09
C ASN A 94 9.52 4.68 -1.40
N THR A 95 10.69 4.01 -1.36
CA THR A 95 10.77 2.55 -1.55
C THR A 95 10.00 1.81 -0.46
N LEU A 96 10.17 2.19 0.81
CA LEU A 96 9.39 1.61 1.92
C LEU A 96 7.89 1.87 1.79
N GLN A 97 7.48 3.03 1.27
CA GLN A 97 6.08 3.36 1.09
C GLN A 97 5.46 2.53 -0.05
N PHE A 98 6.23 2.20 -1.09
CA PHE A 98 5.84 1.30 -2.18
C PHE A 98 5.79 -0.17 -1.74
N ILE A 99 6.93 -0.72 -1.27
CA ILE A 99 7.05 -1.51 -0.04
C ILE A 99 5.74 -1.94 0.60
N TRP A 100 5.39 -1.10 1.56
CA TRP A 100 4.16 -1.11 2.29
C TRP A 100 3.03 -1.26 1.30
N SER A 101 2.73 -0.25 0.45
CA SER A 101 1.60 -0.19 -0.52
C SER A 101 1.29 -1.51 -1.26
N LEU A 102 2.31 -2.27 -1.65
CA LEU A 102 2.17 -3.56 -2.30
C LEU A 102 1.54 -4.63 -1.40
N ALA A 103 1.89 -4.70 -0.12
CA ALA A 103 1.30 -5.63 0.83
C ALA A 103 -0.21 -5.37 1.04
N GLY A 104 -0.61 -4.10 1.04
CA GLY A 104 -2.02 -3.69 1.08
C GLY A 104 -2.75 -4.03 -0.20
N LEU A 105 -2.11 -3.90 -1.36
CA LEU A 105 -2.68 -4.37 -2.63
C LEU A 105 -2.95 -5.88 -2.61
N LEU A 106 -2.01 -6.68 -2.08
CA LEU A 106 -2.21 -8.12 -1.92
C LEU A 106 -3.39 -8.44 -0.98
N ALA A 107 -3.53 -7.69 0.12
CA ALA A 107 -4.67 -7.82 1.04
C ALA A 107 -6.00 -7.49 0.35
N VAL A 108 -6.05 -6.43 -0.46
CA VAL A 108 -7.23 -6.07 -1.27
C VAL A 108 -7.60 -7.19 -2.24
N LEU A 109 -6.62 -7.73 -2.97
CA LEU A 109 -6.87 -8.82 -3.92
C LEU A 109 -7.43 -10.06 -3.23
N TYR A 110 -6.90 -10.40 -2.05
CA TYR A 110 -7.41 -11.51 -1.23
C TYR A 110 -8.86 -11.28 -0.78
N LEU A 111 -9.18 -10.09 -0.27
CA LEU A 111 -10.53 -9.76 0.20
C LEU A 111 -11.55 -9.72 -0.92
N VAL A 112 -11.22 -9.08 -2.04
CA VAL A 112 -12.08 -9.04 -3.23
C VAL A 112 -12.34 -10.45 -3.75
N TYR A 113 -11.31 -11.31 -3.76
CA TYR A 113 -11.48 -12.72 -4.11
C TYR A 113 -12.45 -13.43 -3.16
N ALA A 114 -12.33 -13.21 -1.85
CA ALA A 114 -13.26 -13.79 -0.88
C ALA A 114 -14.70 -13.28 -1.09
N GLU A 115 -14.91 -11.98 -1.26
CA GLU A 115 -16.22 -11.36 -1.49
C GLU A 115 -16.91 -11.94 -2.74
N ILE A 116 -16.20 -11.96 -3.88
CA ILE A 116 -16.79 -12.36 -5.17
C ILE A 116 -16.95 -13.87 -5.30
N VAL A 117 -15.93 -14.65 -4.90
CA VAL A 117 -15.87 -16.09 -5.19
C VAL A 117 -16.46 -16.93 -4.07
N ARG A 118 -16.41 -16.46 -2.82
CA ARG A 118 -16.86 -17.23 -1.65
C ARG A 118 -18.22 -16.78 -1.15
N LEU A 119 -18.43 -15.47 -1.03
CA LEU A 119 -19.66 -14.92 -0.47
C LEU A 119 -20.68 -14.49 -1.53
N HIS A 120 -20.26 -14.23 -2.78
CA HIS A 120 -21.09 -13.65 -3.84
C HIS A 120 -21.81 -12.36 -3.41
N THR A 121 -21.26 -11.64 -2.42
CA THR A 121 -21.79 -10.39 -1.89
C THR A 121 -20.66 -9.40 -1.69
N ILE A 122 -20.97 -8.11 -1.79
CA ILE A 122 -20.00 -7.03 -1.77
C ILE A 122 -20.26 -6.15 -0.55
N CYS A 123 -19.21 -5.83 0.20
CA CYS A 123 -19.30 -4.82 1.25
C CYS A 123 -18.91 -3.45 0.71
N ALA A 124 -19.84 -2.49 0.76
CA ALA A 124 -19.58 -1.12 0.29
C ALA A 124 -18.43 -0.45 1.05
N TRP A 125 -18.33 -0.68 2.36
CA TRP A 125 -17.27 -0.11 3.20
C TRP A 125 -15.91 -0.75 2.95
N CYS A 126 -15.84 -2.08 2.78
CA CYS A 126 -14.61 -2.77 2.38
C CYS A 126 -14.15 -2.29 1.01
N THR A 127 -15.08 -2.17 0.05
CA THR A 127 -14.78 -1.64 -1.28
C THR A 127 -14.24 -0.21 -1.22
N ALA A 128 -14.80 0.65 -0.37
CA ALA A 128 -14.26 2.00 -0.16
C ALA A 128 -12.81 1.98 0.33
N LEU A 129 -12.49 1.09 1.29
CA LEU A 129 -11.12 0.90 1.76
C LEU A 129 -10.20 0.33 0.66
N HIS A 130 -10.69 -0.61 -0.17
CA HIS A 130 -9.96 -1.15 -1.31
C HIS A 130 -9.58 -0.04 -2.30
N VAL A 131 -10.51 0.86 -2.62
CA VAL A 131 -10.27 1.99 -3.50
C VAL A 131 -9.23 2.95 -2.90
N ILE A 132 -9.31 3.24 -1.60
CA ILE A 132 -8.31 4.07 -0.90
C ILE A 132 -6.91 3.47 -1.04
N ILE A 133 -6.75 2.16 -0.76
CA ILE A 133 -5.47 1.47 -0.85
C ILE A 133 -4.95 1.49 -2.30
N LEU A 134 -5.81 1.25 -3.29
CA LEU A 134 -5.44 1.29 -4.71
C LEU A 134 -4.95 2.68 -5.14
N ILE A 135 -5.61 3.75 -4.70
CA ILE A 135 -5.18 5.12 -5.01
C ILE A 135 -3.83 5.41 -4.35
N ILE A 136 -3.64 5.03 -3.08
CA ILE A 136 -2.35 5.21 -2.40
C ILE A 136 -1.24 4.45 -3.15
N PHE A 137 -1.49 3.20 -3.55
CA PHE A 137 -0.55 2.39 -4.33
C PHE A 137 -0.20 3.05 -5.68
N LEU A 138 -1.19 3.58 -6.40
CA LEU A 138 -0.94 4.25 -7.68
C LEU A 138 -0.08 5.51 -7.49
N ILE A 139 -0.36 6.30 -6.45
CA ILE A 139 0.42 7.50 -6.14
C ILE A 139 1.87 7.12 -5.79
N THR A 140 2.08 6.11 -4.94
CA THR A 140 3.43 5.67 -4.53
C THR A 140 4.20 5.05 -5.68
N LEU A 141 3.53 4.30 -6.57
CA LEU A 141 4.12 3.77 -7.80
C LEU A 141 4.60 4.89 -8.72
N LEU A 142 3.78 5.91 -8.96
CA LEU A 142 4.16 7.07 -9.78
C LEU A 142 5.34 7.84 -9.17
N GLN A 143 5.36 7.99 -7.84
CA GLN A 143 6.48 8.63 -7.13
C GLN A 143 7.78 7.83 -7.28
N LEU A 144 7.70 6.50 -7.23
CA LEU A 144 8.84 5.60 -7.39
C LEU A 144 9.39 5.62 -8.84
N GLN A 145 8.51 5.61 -9.85
CA GLN A 145 8.92 5.73 -11.25
C GLN A 145 9.65 7.04 -11.54
N GLN A 146 9.17 8.15 -10.95
CA GLN A 146 9.86 9.43 -11.06
C GLN A 146 11.24 9.44 -10.38
N ALA A 147 11.43 8.64 -9.31
CA ALA A 147 12.72 8.53 -8.64
C ALA A 147 13.71 7.67 -9.45
N ARG A 148 13.22 6.61 -10.10
CA ARG A 148 14.03 5.75 -10.97
C ARG A 148 14.43 6.44 -12.28
N ALA A 149 13.58 7.30 -12.84
CA ALA A 149 13.92 8.08 -14.05
C ALA A 149 15.09 9.07 -13.85
N GLU A 150 15.49 9.33 -12.61
CA GLU A 150 16.65 10.16 -12.25
C GLU A 150 17.93 9.33 -12.03
N GLU A 151 17.85 7.99 -12.09
CA GLU A 151 19.01 7.10 -12.02
C GLU A 151 19.36 6.60 -13.42
N PRO A 152 20.38 7.18 -14.08
CA PRO A 152 20.92 6.59 -15.29
C PRO A 152 21.68 5.32 -14.90
N GLU A 153 21.16 4.17 -15.32
CA GLU A 153 21.96 3.04 -15.80
C GLU A 153 23.26 2.71 -15.02
N GLU A 154 23.18 2.46 -13.72
CA GLU A 154 24.24 1.75 -12.98
C GLU A 154 23.87 0.27 -12.84
N SER A 155 23.59 -0.36 -13.98
CA SER A 155 23.45 -1.80 -14.13
C SER A 155 23.89 -2.17 -15.55
N GLY A 156 25.16 -1.92 -15.81
CA GLY A 156 25.81 -2.16 -17.09
C GLY A 156 27.30 -2.36 -16.85
N THR A 157 27.65 -3.61 -16.53
CA THR A 157 28.93 -4.22 -16.88
C THR A 157 30.16 -3.64 -16.16
N LEU A 158 30.62 -4.42 -15.18
CA LEU A 158 32.01 -4.49 -14.77
C LEU A 158 32.91 -4.33 -15.99
N LEU A 159 33.74 -3.28 -15.92
CA LEU A 159 35.02 -3.12 -16.59
C LEU A 159 35.45 -4.38 -17.35
N ASP A 160 35.50 -4.22 -18.66
CA ASP A 160 36.31 -5.04 -19.56
C ASP A 160 37.67 -5.27 -18.88
N GLU A 161 37.88 -6.47 -18.32
CA GLU A 161 39.22 -6.98 -18.09
C GLU A 161 39.83 -7.15 -19.47
N GLU A 162 40.48 -6.09 -19.93
CA GLU A 162 41.43 -6.12 -21.02
C GLU A 162 42.76 -6.64 -20.47
N PRO A 163 43.17 -7.91 -20.69
CA PRO A 163 44.54 -8.32 -20.45
C PRO A 163 45.41 -7.78 -21.58
N ALA A 164 45.68 -6.47 -21.55
CA ALA A 164 46.73 -5.84 -22.34
C ALA A 164 48.10 -6.25 -21.80
N LEU A 165 48.52 -7.43 -22.22
CA LEU A 165 49.80 -7.67 -22.89
C LEU A 165 50.79 -6.50 -22.83
N THR A 166 51.64 -6.45 -21.80
CA THR A 166 52.94 -5.77 -21.85
C THR A 166 53.97 -6.68 -21.18
N THR A 167 54.52 -7.64 -21.93
CA THR A 167 55.87 -7.50 -22.52
C THR A 167 56.92 -6.97 -21.52
N MET A 168 57.24 -7.73 -20.47
CA MET A 168 58.57 -7.69 -19.84
C MET A 168 59.56 -8.40 -20.76
N ARG A 169 59.88 -7.68 -21.83
CA ARG A 169 60.97 -7.92 -22.76
C ARG A 169 62.20 -7.20 -22.18
N ASN A 170 63.19 -8.00 -21.78
CA ASN A 170 64.62 -7.71 -21.92
C ASN A 170 65.12 -6.32 -21.51
N GLN A 171 65.73 -6.22 -20.33
CA GLN A 171 66.85 -5.31 -20.09
C GLN A 171 67.97 -6.06 -19.34
N THR A 172 69.03 -6.35 -20.10
CA THR A 172 70.47 -6.22 -19.79
C THR A 172 70.93 -6.26 -18.33
#